data_AF-A0A815NFC5-F1
#
_entry.id   AF-A0A815NFC5-F1
#
_cell.length_a   1.000
_cell.length_b   1.000
_cell.length_c   1.000
_cell.angle_alpha   90.00
_cell.angle_beta   90.00
_cell.angle_gamma   90.00
#
_symmetry.space_group_name_H-M   'P 1'
#
loop_
_entity.id
_entity.type
_entity.pdbx_description
1 polymer ?
#
loop_
_entity_poly.entity_id
_entity_poly.type
_entity_poly.pdbx_seq_one_letter_code
_entity_poly.pdbx_strand_id
1 'polypeptide(L)'
;MSNIKKQSHSNRLSYNINASEKAIYRIQSQTNEERSKFIIDTFIDSFKDGIRDNPDAFRTRFRKMAATSFNFYRGSAVLFYQDLKIDKDPFILKHNAAGQIFIHGDLHAENFGTYLDSNGILNFDVNDFDESYIGPFTWDVKRLCASINLLCYSKGFSDDDIQKILTVCIEEYLKQINIFCKQSKDHFALTLKNTSGKIKKLLNETRIKSHIEHLNKMTFIEDYNRKFIRSKYILNVDNILYEKLINSFQQYIETIPDNKKYWNQNFNNKELTYKIKDIVQCLTPGIGSAGK
;
A
#
# COMPACT_ATOMS: atom_id res chain seq x y z
N MET A 1 -51.81 20.80 -30.14
CA MET A 1 -50.90 19.67 -30.46
C MET A 1 -49.72 20.20 -31.25
N SER A 2 -48.68 20.67 -30.57
CA SER A 2 -47.43 21.16 -31.19
C SER A 2 -46.33 20.12 -30.96
N ASN A 3 -46.01 19.37 -32.02
CA ASN A 3 -44.93 18.38 -32.03
C ASN A 3 -43.59 19.06 -32.27
N ILE A 4 -42.84 19.36 -31.21
CA ILE A 4 -41.41 19.64 -31.28
C ILE A 4 -40.68 18.36 -30.89
N LYS A 5 -40.22 17.60 -31.90
CA LYS A 5 -39.30 16.47 -31.72
C LYS A 5 -37.99 17.01 -31.14
N LYS A 6 -37.76 16.85 -29.83
CA LYS A 6 -36.44 16.94 -29.23
C LYS A 6 -35.61 15.75 -29.69
N GLN A 7 -34.70 15.99 -30.62
CA GLN A 7 -33.60 15.07 -30.94
C GLN A 7 -32.68 15.00 -29.71
N SER A 8 -32.76 13.92 -28.94
CA SER A 8 -31.82 13.64 -27.86
C SER A 8 -30.52 13.12 -28.46
N HIS A 9 -29.50 13.98 -28.51
CA HIS A 9 -28.12 13.56 -28.77
C HIS A 9 -27.58 12.83 -27.54
N SER A 10 -27.78 11.51 -27.49
CA SER A 10 -27.02 10.62 -26.59
C SER A 10 -25.87 9.97 -27.38
N ASN A 11 -24.85 10.77 -27.73
CA ASN A 11 -23.54 10.22 -28.07
C ASN A 11 -22.84 9.79 -26.75
N ARG A 12 -23.30 8.68 -26.16
CA ARG A 12 -22.44 7.93 -25.24
C ARG A 12 -21.39 7.26 -26.11
N LEU A 13 -20.19 7.85 -26.16
CA LEU A 13 -18.99 7.16 -26.61
C LEU A 13 -18.89 5.86 -25.81
N SER A 14 -19.29 4.75 -26.41
CA SER A 14 -18.99 3.40 -25.91
C SER A 14 -17.49 3.21 -26.10
N TYR A 15 -16.70 3.76 -25.19
CA TYR A 15 -15.38 3.21 -24.97
C TYR A 15 -15.61 1.72 -24.67
N ASN A 16 -14.96 0.83 -25.41
CA ASN A 16 -14.89 -0.57 -25.02
C ASN A 16 -14.10 -0.59 -23.70
N ILE A 17 -14.80 -0.46 -22.57
CA ILE A 17 -14.26 -0.45 -21.20
C ILE A 17 -13.95 -1.88 -20.79
N ASN A 18 -13.24 -2.64 -21.63
CA ASN A 18 -12.75 -3.96 -21.24
C ASN A 18 -11.24 -4.01 -21.20
N ALA A 19 -10.66 -2.97 -20.60
CA ALA A 19 -9.32 -3.04 -20.05
C ALA A 19 -9.34 -4.13 -18.97
N SER A 20 -8.82 -5.31 -19.32
CA SER A 20 -8.55 -6.53 -18.52
C SER A 20 -9.04 -7.80 -19.23
N GLU A 21 -9.83 -7.70 -20.30
CA GLU A 21 -10.43 -8.84 -21.01
C GLU A 21 -9.38 -9.86 -21.45
N LYS A 22 -8.24 -9.38 -21.96
CA LYS A 22 -7.10 -10.23 -22.35
C LYS A 22 -6.46 -10.93 -21.17
N ALA A 23 -6.32 -10.24 -20.05
CA ALA A 23 -5.78 -10.82 -18.82
C ALA A 23 -6.72 -11.90 -18.29
N ILE A 24 -8.03 -11.62 -18.24
CA ILE A 24 -9.07 -12.58 -17.81
C ILE A 24 -9.07 -13.80 -18.73
N TYR A 25 -9.11 -13.59 -20.05
CA TYR A 25 -9.10 -14.68 -21.03
C TYR A 25 -7.87 -15.56 -20.88
N ARG A 26 -6.67 -14.96 -20.74
CA ARG A 26 -5.43 -15.70 -20.51
C ARG A 26 -5.50 -16.55 -19.23
N ILE A 27 -6.02 -15.99 -18.14
CA ILE A 27 -6.12 -16.73 -16.87
C ILE A 27 -7.11 -17.89 -17.02
N GLN A 28 -8.26 -17.67 -17.67
CA GLN A 28 -9.30 -18.67 -17.86
C GLN A 28 -8.94 -19.76 -18.88
N SER A 29 -8.07 -19.47 -19.84
CA SER A 29 -7.64 -20.43 -20.86
C SER A 29 -6.49 -21.33 -20.40
N GLN A 30 -5.84 -21.01 -19.29
CA GLN A 30 -4.78 -21.83 -18.69
C GLN A 30 -5.37 -23.02 -17.93
N THR A 31 -4.73 -24.17 -18.07
CA THR A 31 -4.92 -25.29 -17.16
C THR A 31 -4.39 -24.95 -15.76
N ASN A 32 -4.82 -25.71 -14.75
CA ASN A 32 -4.32 -25.54 -13.38
C ASN A 32 -2.79 -25.71 -13.31
N GLU A 33 -2.21 -26.65 -14.06
CA GLU A 33 -0.77 -26.90 -14.08
C GLU A 33 0.00 -25.71 -14.68
N GLU A 34 -0.46 -25.18 -15.81
CA GLU A 34 0.13 -23.99 -16.44
C GLU A 34 0.03 -22.77 -15.52
N ARG A 35 -1.12 -22.60 -14.85
CA ARG A 35 -1.32 -21.48 -13.93
C ARG A 35 -0.41 -21.60 -12.71
N SER A 36 -0.32 -22.78 -12.10
CA SER A 36 0.57 -23.04 -10.97
C SER A 36 2.03 -22.80 -11.34
N LYS A 37 2.47 -23.31 -12.50
CA LYS A 37 3.82 -23.07 -13.01
C LYS A 37 4.09 -21.57 -13.16
N PHE A 38 3.17 -20.83 -13.78
CA PHE A 38 3.33 -19.39 -13.97
C PHE A 38 3.45 -18.61 -12.64
N ILE A 39 2.66 -18.99 -11.62
CA ILE A 39 2.74 -18.39 -10.28
C ILE A 39 4.10 -18.67 -9.64
N ILE A 40 4.55 -19.92 -9.69
CA ILE A 40 5.84 -20.34 -9.12
C ILE A 40 6.99 -19.61 -9.80
N ASP A 41 7.03 -19.63 -11.14
CA ASP A 41 8.07 -18.96 -11.92
C ASP A 41 8.11 -17.46 -11.59
N THR A 42 6.94 -16.80 -11.53
CA THR A 42 6.83 -15.38 -11.15
C THR A 42 7.40 -15.10 -9.75
N PHE A 43 7.10 -15.96 -8.77
CA PHE A 43 7.60 -15.79 -7.40
C PHE A 43 9.09 -16.06 -7.28
N ILE A 44 9.60 -17.09 -7.95
CA ILE A 44 11.04 -17.38 -7.99
C ILE A 44 11.77 -16.18 -8.59
N ASP A 45 11.33 -15.68 -9.74
CA ASP A 45 11.98 -14.55 -10.41
C ASP A 45 11.97 -13.27 -9.56
N SER A 46 10.84 -12.99 -8.90
CA SER A 46 10.66 -11.77 -8.10
C SER A 46 11.36 -11.82 -6.74
N PHE A 47 11.51 -13.01 -6.17
CA PHE A 47 11.96 -13.18 -4.78
C PHE A 47 13.20 -14.06 -4.61
N LYS A 48 13.90 -14.42 -5.70
CA LYS A 48 15.06 -15.34 -5.70
C LYS A 48 16.08 -15.04 -4.60
N ASP A 49 16.47 -13.78 -4.43
CA ASP A 49 17.53 -13.38 -3.49
C ASP A 49 17.01 -13.52 -2.06
N GLY A 50 15.77 -13.07 -1.80
CA GLY A 50 15.13 -13.25 -0.49
C GLY A 50 14.92 -14.72 -0.12
N ILE A 51 14.54 -15.57 -1.07
CA ILE A 51 14.39 -17.02 -0.87
C ILE A 51 15.75 -17.66 -0.54
N ARG A 52 16.81 -17.26 -1.25
CA ARG A 52 18.18 -17.73 -1.01
C ARG A 52 18.70 -17.28 0.35
N ASP A 53 18.54 -16.00 0.67
CA ASP A 53 19.19 -15.36 1.81
C ASP A 53 18.41 -15.61 3.12
N ASN A 54 17.09 -15.82 3.06
CA ASN A 54 16.27 -16.12 4.23
C ASN A 54 15.10 -17.11 3.93
N PRO A 55 15.40 -18.41 3.74
CA PRO A 55 14.40 -19.39 3.32
C PRO A 55 13.28 -19.62 4.34
N ASP A 56 13.57 -19.56 5.65
CA ASP A 56 12.56 -19.78 6.70
C ASP A 56 11.57 -18.61 6.83
N ALA A 57 12.03 -17.38 6.64
CA ALA A 57 11.18 -16.21 6.51
C ALA A 57 10.21 -16.35 5.32
N PHE A 58 10.72 -16.75 4.16
CA PHE A 58 9.90 -16.94 2.96
C PHE A 58 8.91 -18.10 3.11
N ARG A 59 9.30 -19.23 3.72
CA ARG A 59 8.35 -20.30 4.08
C ARG A 59 7.23 -19.78 4.96
N THR A 60 7.55 -18.95 5.95
CA THR A 60 6.55 -18.34 6.83
C THR A 60 5.63 -17.38 6.06
N ARG A 61 6.20 -16.57 5.15
CA ARG A 61 5.43 -15.69 4.26
C ARG A 61 4.46 -16.47 3.39
N PHE A 62 4.93 -17.53 2.71
CA PHE A 62 4.07 -18.35 1.85
C PHE A 62 2.98 -19.07 2.63
N ARG A 63 3.24 -19.54 3.87
CA ARG A 63 2.19 -20.08 4.74
C ARG A 63 1.13 -19.04 5.10
N LYS A 64 1.53 -17.81 5.41
CA LYS A 64 0.59 -16.70 5.68
C LYS A 64 -0.24 -16.34 4.45
N MET A 65 0.38 -16.33 3.27
CA MET A 65 -0.29 -16.09 1.99
C MET A 65 -1.32 -17.18 1.69
N ALA A 66 -0.97 -18.45 1.91
CA ALA A 66 -1.86 -19.59 1.64
C ALA A 66 -3.08 -19.67 2.58
N ALA A 67 -3.14 -18.86 3.64
CA ALA A 67 -4.22 -18.94 4.63
C ALA A 67 -5.59 -18.50 4.07
N THR A 68 -5.63 -17.51 3.17
CA THR A 68 -6.87 -17.02 2.54
C THR A 68 -6.59 -16.50 1.14
N SER A 69 -7.62 -16.46 0.28
CA SER A 69 -7.52 -15.85 -1.06
C SER A 69 -7.11 -14.37 -0.99
N PHE A 70 -7.64 -13.64 0.01
CA PHE A 70 -7.26 -12.26 0.28
C PHE A 70 -5.77 -12.14 0.65
N ASN A 71 -5.27 -12.97 1.58
CA ASN A 71 -3.85 -12.98 1.98
C ASN A 71 -2.92 -13.31 0.81
N PHE A 72 -3.30 -14.28 -0.02
CA PHE A 72 -2.57 -14.60 -1.24
C PHE A 72 -2.51 -13.37 -2.15
N TYR A 73 -3.66 -12.77 -2.45
CA TYR A 73 -3.77 -11.63 -3.35
C TYR A 73 -2.99 -10.39 -2.88
N ARG A 74 -3.03 -10.06 -1.58
CA ARG A 74 -2.23 -8.96 -1.03
C ARG A 74 -0.74 -9.28 -0.92
N GLY A 75 -0.36 -10.56 -0.88
CA GLY A 75 1.06 -10.98 -0.89
C GLY A 75 1.64 -11.20 -2.28
N SER A 76 0.84 -11.07 -3.33
CA SER A 76 1.18 -11.41 -4.71
C SER A 76 1.02 -10.24 -5.68
N ALA A 77 1.35 -9.01 -5.27
CA ALA A 77 1.27 -7.82 -6.11
C ALA A 77 1.97 -8.02 -7.47
N VAL A 78 3.19 -8.58 -7.43
CA VAL A 78 3.98 -8.92 -8.63
C VAL A 78 3.22 -9.81 -9.63
N LEU A 79 2.43 -10.77 -9.14
CA LEU A 79 1.63 -11.66 -9.99
C LEU A 79 0.51 -10.90 -10.69
N PHE A 80 -0.17 -10.01 -9.96
CA PHE A 80 -1.24 -9.16 -10.50
C PHE A 80 -0.74 -8.31 -11.68
N TYR A 81 0.44 -7.70 -11.56
CA TYR A 81 1.00 -6.92 -12.67
C TYR A 81 1.50 -7.76 -13.84
N GLN A 82 2.03 -8.95 -13.57
CA GLN A 82 2.42 -9.86 -14.66
C GLN A 82 1.22 -10.40 -15.44
N ASP A 83 0.07 -10.55 -14.78
CA ASP A 83 -1.19 -10.86 -15.45
C ASP A 83 -1.71 -9.67 -16.26
N LEU A 84 -1.65 -8.46 -15.71
CA LEU A 84 -2.11 -7.25 -16.40
C LEU A 84 -1.18 -6.76 -17.51
N LYS A 85 0.08 -7.22 -17.58
CA LYS A 85 1.05 -6.76 -18.58
C LYS A 85 0.60 -6.95 -20.03
N ILE A 86 -0.23 -7.96 -20.30
CA ILE A 86 -0.78 -8.22 -21.64
C ILE A 86 -2.00 -7.35 -21.98
N ASP A 87 -2.56 -6.68 -20.97
CA ASP A 87 -3.69 -5.80 -21.13
C ASP A 87 -3.25 -4.49 -21.80
N LYS A 88 -4.08 -4.00 -22.71
CA LYS A 88 -3.83 -2.80 -23.49
C LYS A 88 -5.05 -1.92 -23.42
N ASP A 89 -5.18 -1.19 -22.32
CA ASP A 89 -6.28 -0.26 -22.09
C ASP A 89 -6.26 0.86 -23.16
N PRO A 90 -7.26 0.92 -24.06
CA PRO A 90 -7.29 1.92 -25.13
C PRO A 90 -7.34 3.36 -24.60
N PHE A 91 -7.95 3.59 -23.44
CA PHE A 91 -7.99 4.90 -22.81
C PHE A 91 -6.58 5.33 -22.40
N ILE A 92 -5.85 4.45 -21.73
CA ILE A 92 -4.46 4.71 -21.31
C ILE A 92 -3.55 4.92 -22.52
N LEU A 93 -3.70 4.10 -23.57
CA LEU A 93 -2.91 4.25 -24.80
C LEU A 93 -3.17 5.59 -25.51
N LYS A 94 -4.42 6.06 -25.51
CA LYS A 94 -4.79 7.36 -26.10
C LYS A 94 -4.40 8.55 -25.23
N HIS A 95 -4.31 8.35 -23.92
CA HIS A 95 -4.03 9.39 -22.93
C HIS A 95 -2.75 9.06 -22.17
N ASN A 96 -1.59 9.24 -22.83
CA ASN A 96 -0.28 8.86 -22.29
C ASN A 96 -0.02 9.40 -20.87
N ALA A 97 -0.47 10.61 -20.55
CA ALA A 97 -0.35 11.18 -19.20
C ALA A 97 -1.08 10.36 -18.12
N ALA A 98 -2.21 9.73 -18.44
CA ALA A 98 -2.94 8.84 -17.54
C ALA A 98 -2.23 7.49 -17.33
N GLY A 99 -1.30 7.13 -18.23
CA GLY A 99 -0.44 5.96 -18.14
C GLY A 99 0.90 6.19 -17.45
N GLN A 100 1.23 7.45 -17.13
CA GLN A 100 2.54 7.86 -16.62
C GLN A 100 2.42 8.61 -15.28
N ILE A 101 1.75 7.98 -14.32
CA ILE A 101 1.52 8.56 -12.99
C ILE A 101 2.15 7.66 -11.93
N PHE A 102 2.60 8.24 -10.82
CA PHE A 102 3.00 7.46 -9.66
C PHE A 102 1.77 6.74 -9.11
N ILE A 103 1.84 5.42 -9.11
CA ILE A 103 0.86 4.55 -8.47
C ILE A 103 1.47 3.92 -7.23
N HIS A 104 0.62 3.53 -6.29
CA HIS A 104 0.98 2.88 -5.05
C HIS A 104 1.65 1.53 -5.30
N GLY A 105 1.19 0.78 -6.30
CA GLY A 105 1.81 -0.47 -6.73
C GLY A 105 1.55 -1.68 -5.83
N ASP A 106 1.09 -1.49 -4.60
CA ASP A 106 0.49 -2.57 -3.80
C ASP A 106 -0.84 -2.17 -3.14
N LEU A 107 -1.69 -1.41 -3.84
CA LEU A 107 -2.91 -0.90 -3.21
C LEU A 107 -3.95 -2.01 -2.94
N HIS A 108 -4.29 -2.18 -1.67
CA HIS A 108 -5.30 -3.12 -1.19
C HIS A 108 -6.01 -2.60 0.08
N ALA A 109 -7.15 -3.20 0.44
CA ALA A 109 -8.00 -2.75 1.55
C ALA A 109 -7.27 -2.61 2.92
N GLU A 110 -6.25 -3.44 3.18
CA GLU A 110 -5.46 -3.38 4.42
C GLU A 110 -4.29 -2.37 4.40
N ASN A 111 -4.07 -1.60 3.32
CA ASN A 111 -3.10 -0.48 3.35
C ASN A 111 -3.71 0.77 4.00
N PHE A 112 -5.03 0.81 4.17
CA PHE A 112 -5.71 1.93 4.78
C PHE A 112 -5.63 1.84 6.29
N GLY A 113 -5.14 2.90 6.93
CA GLY A 113 -4.95 2.94 8.37
C GLY A 113 -4.80 4.34 8.90
N THR A 114 -4.58 4.44 10.21
CA THR A 114 -4.33 5.70 10.88
C THR A 114 -2.83 5.98 10.98
N TYR A 115 -2.42 7.21 10.70
CA TYR A 115 -1.03 7.64 10.79
C TYR A 115 -0.97 9.12 11.21
N LEU A 116 0.18 9.51 11.78
CA LEU A 116 0.49 10.90 12.08
C LEU A 116 1.29 11.46 10.90
N ASP A 117 0.81 12.53 10.29
CA ASP A 117 1.56 13.22 9.25
C ASP A 117 2.75 14.02 9.83
N SER A 118 3.56 14.62 8.94
CA SER A 118 4.74 15.40 9.34
C SER A 118 4.43 16.60 10.24
N ASN A 119 3.17 17.05 10.27
CA ASN A 119 2.71 18.16 11.11
C ASN A 119 2.05 17.65 12.41
N GLY A 120 2.09 16.34 12.67
CA GLY A 120 1.50 15.72 13.85
C GLY A 120 -0.02 15.63 13.80
N ILE A 121 -0.63 15.73 12.61
CA ILE A 121 -2.09 15.58 12.45
C ILE A 121 -2.39 14.10 12.22
N LEU A 122 -3.27 13.54 13.06
CA LEU A 122 -3.72 12.16 12.95
C LEU A 122 -4.77 12.04 11.83
N ASN A 123 -4.41 11.29 10.80
CA ASN A 123 -5.20 11.13 9.58
C ASN A 123 -5.46 9.64 9.31
N PHE A 124 -6.49 9.35 8.52
CA PHE A 124 -6.78 8.04 7.95
C PHE A 124 -6.49 8.09 6.45
N ASP A 125 -5.58 7.25 5.98
CA ASP A 125 -5.15 7.26 4.58
C ASP A 125 -4.44 5.95 4.26
N VAL A 126 -4.00 5.84 3.01
CA VAL A 126 -3.14 4.78 2.52
C VAL A 126 -1.71 4.98 3.01
N ASN A 127 -1.09 3.90 3.49
CA ASN A 127 0.32 3.84 3.88
C ASN A 127 1.07 2.81 3.02
N ASP A 128 2.40 2.81 3.12
CA ASP A 128 3.32 1.80 2.56
C ASP A 128 3.56 1.90 1.04
N PHE A 129 4.26 2.96 0.62
CA PHE A 129 4.58 3.27 -0.79
C PHE A 129 5.89 2.62 -1.29
N ASP A 130 6.38 1.59 -0.61
CA ASP A 130 7.65 0.92 -0.93
C ASP A 130 7.61 0.20 -2.29
N GLU A 131 6.41 -0.12 -2.77
CA GLU A 131 6.16 -0.72 -4.10
C GLU A 131 5.68 0.31 -5.13
N SER A 132 5.89 1.61 -4.92
CA SER A 132 5.44 2.64 -5.86
C SER A 132 6.26 2.67 -7.15
N TYR A 133 5.58 2.89 -8.28
CA TYR A 133 6.20 3.03 -9.59
C TYR A 133 5.33 3.84 -10.54
N ILE A 134 5.88 4.19 -11.70
CA ILE A 134 5.15 4.92 -12.74
C ILE A 134 4.33 3.95 -13.58
N GLY A 135 3.00 4.15 -13.61
CA GLY A 135 2.11 3.32 -14.41
C GLY A 135 0.71 3.89 -14.56
N PRO A 136 -0.20 3.11 -15.19
CA PRO A 136 -1.59 3.49 -15.33
C PRO A 136 -2.31 3.52 -13.98
N PHE A 137 -2.96 4.64 -13.64
CA PHE A 137 -3.72 4.75 -12.38
C PHE A 137 -4.81 3.69 -12.23
N THR A 138 -5.35 3.20 -13.36
CA THR A 138 -6.39 2.16 -13.38
C THR A 138 -5.91 0.86 -12.75
N TRP A 139 -4.60 0.61 -12.71
CA TRP A 139 -4.05 -0.58 -12.07
C TRP A 139 -4.29 -0.60 -10.57
N ASP A 140 -4.03 0.51 -9.86
CA ASP A 140 -4.31 0.62 -8.43
C ASP A 140 -5.82 0.52 -8.13
N VAL A 141 -6.65 1.17 -8.94
CA VAL A 141 -8.11 1.13 -8.78
C VAL A 141 -8.62 -0.31 -8.94
N LYS A 142 -8.18 -1.02 -9.99
CA LYS A 142 -8.47 -2.45 -10.19
C LYS A 142 -7.95 -3.28 -9.03
N ARG A 143 -6.72 -3.00 -8.57
CA ARG A 143 -6.09 -3.76 -7.50
C ARG A 143 -6.86 -3.64 -6.19
N LEU A 144 -7.24 -2.43 -5.83
CA LEU A 144 -8.07 -2.11 -4.67
C LEU A 144 -9.43 -2.79 -4.76
N CYS A 145 -10.14 -2.66 -5.90
CA CYS A 145 -11.46 -3.26 -6.08
C CYS A 145 -11.42 -4.79 -5.93
N ALA A 146 -10.44 -5.45 -6.55
CA ALA A 146 -10.27 -6.90 -6.39
C ALA A 146 -9.93 -7.28 -4.93
N SER A 147 -9.16 -6.47 -4.21
CA SER A 147 -8.90 -6.70 -2.78
C SER A 147 -10.17 -6.60 -1.92
N ILE A 148 -11.02 -5.59 -2.19
CA ILE A 148 -12.28 -5.39 -1.47
C ILE A 148 -13.24 -6.54 -1.76
N ASN A 149 -13.33 -6.98 -3.02
CA ASN A 149 -14.11 -8.15 -3.41
C ASN A 149 -13.70 -9.39 -2.59
N LEU A 150 -12.40 -9.73 -2.61
CA LEU A 150 -11.89 -10.89 -1.87
C LEU A 150 -12.09 -10.78 -0.37
N LEU A 151 -11.95 -9.57 0.20
CA LEU A 151 -12.19 -9.33 1.62
C LEU A 151 -13.66 -9.54 1.97
N CYS A 152 -14.59 -8.93 1.23
CA CYS A 152 -16.02 -9.08 1.45
C CYS A 152 -16.48 -10.53 1.25
N TYR A 153 -15.98 -11.21 0.22
CA TYR A 153 -16.23 -12.63 -0.02
C TYR A 153 -15.77 -13.48 1.18
N SER A 154 -14.56 -13.23 1.70
CA SER A 154 -14.06 -13.93 2.90
C SER A 154 -14.89 -13.69 4.17
N LYS A 155 -15.68 -12.61 4.19
CA LYS A 155 -16.60 -12.25 5.27
C LYS A 155 -18.04 -12.71 5.02
N GLY A 156 -18.30 -13.43 3.93
CA GLY A 156 -19.62 -13.99 3.62
C GLY A 156 -20.64 -12.97 3.10
N PHE A 157 -20.19 -11.87 2.50
CA PHE A 157 -21.09 -10.93 1.82
C PHE A 157 -21.65 -11.56 0.55
N SER A 158 -22.87 -11.18 0.17
CA SER A 158 -23.49 -11.59 -1.10
C SER A 158 -22.83 -10.88 -2.30
N ASP A 159 -22.91 -11.48 -3.49
CA ASP A 159 -22.40 -10.87 -4.72
C ASP A 159 -23.04 -9.49 -4.98
N ASP A 160 -24.34 -9.35 -4.69
CA ASP A 160 -25.06 -8.07 -4.80
C ASP A 160 -24.52 -7.00 -3.86
N ASP A 161 -24.20 -7.36 -2.62
CA ASP A 161 -23.63 -6.41 -1.65
C ASP A 161 -22.20 -6.05 -2.01
N ILE A 162 -21.41 -7.01 -2.48
CA ILE A 162 -20.07 -6.77 -3.02
C ILE A 162 -20.15 -5.78 -4.18
N GLN A 163 -21.04 -6.01 -5.15
CA GLN A 163 -21.21 -5.12 -6.30
C GLN A 163 -21.58 -3.70 -5.87
N LYS A 164 -22.48 -3.53 -4.89
CA LYS A 164 -22.82 -2.20 -4.33
C LYS A 164 -21.61 -1.53 -3.68
N ILE A 165 -20.84 -2.26 -2.88
CA ILE A 165 -19.64 -1.74 -2.22
C ILE A 165 -18.60 -1.29 -3.26
N LEU A 166 -18.34 -2.11 -4.28
CA LEU A 166 -17.39 -1.77 -5.35
C LEU A 166 -17.87 -0.57 -6.18
N THR A 167 -19.17 -0.48 -6.45
CA THR A 167 -19.76 0.67 -7.15
C THR A 167 -19.52 1.96 -6.38
N VAL A 168 -19.82 1.97 -5.06
CA VAL A 168 -19.56 3.11 -4.19
C VAL A 168 -18.08 3.49 -4.16
N CYS A 169 -17.18 2.48 -4.11
CA CYS A 169 -15.73 2.71 -4.12
C CYS A 169 -15.28 3.46 -5.38
N ILE A 170 -15.74 3.02 -6.56
CA ILE A 170 -15.38 3.62 -7.85
C ILE A 170 -16.03 5.00 -8.01
N GLU A 171 -17.29 5.15 -7.61
CA GLU A 171 -18.01 6.43 -7.69
C GLU A 171 -17.37 7.51 -6.81
N GLU A 172 -17.00 7.17 -5.56
CA GLU A 172 -16.32 8.12 -4.68
C GLU A 172 -14.91 8.44 -5.18
N TYR A 173 -14.18 7.48 -5.75
CA TYR A 173 -12.89 7.75 -6.40
C TYR A 173 -13.03 8.77 -7.55
N LEU A 174 -13.99 8.55 -8.47
CA LEU A 174 -14.26 9.48 -9.57
C LEU A 174 -14.74 10.85 -9.09
N LYS A 175 -15.56 10.88 -8.03
CA LYS A 175 -16.01 12.12 -7.42
C LYS A 175 -14.85 12.91 -6.83
N GLN A 176 -13.90 12.26 -6.15
CA GLN A 176 -12.71 12.93 -5.65
C GLN A 176 -11.84 13.48 -6.78
N ILE A 177 -11.60 12.71 -7.86
CA ILE A 177 -10.89 13.22 -9.05
C ILE A 177 -11.57 14.48 -9.59
N ASN A 178 -12.90 14.46 -9.75
CA ASN A 178 -13.64 15.61 -10.23
C ASN A 178 -13.52 16.83 -9.31
N ILE A 179 -13.40 16.63 -7.99
CA ILE A 179 -13.14 17.71 -7.04
C ILE A 179 -11.74 18.29 -7.27
N PHE A 180 -10.70 17.45 -7.40
CA PHE A 180 -9.33 17.90 -7.67
C PHE A 180 -9.18 18.60 -9.02
N CYS A 181 -9.93 18.20 -10.05
CA CYS A 181 -9.93 18.92 -11.33
C CYS A 181 -10.54 20.33 -11.23
N LYS A 182 -11.48 20.55 -10.29
CA LYS A 182 -12.19 21.83 -10.12
C LYS A 182 -11.55 22.73 -9.07
N GLN A 183 -10.93 22.14 -8.06
CA GLN A 183 -10.31 22.84 -6.94
C GLN A 183 -8.81 22.59 -7.04
N SER A 184 -8.02 23.65 -7.19
CA SER A 184 -6.56 23.61 -7.03
C SER A 184 -6.21 23.42 -5.54
N LYS A 185 -6.66 22.32 -4.96
CA LYS A 185 -6.28 21.89 -3.63
C LYS A 185 -5.09 20.97 -3.76
N ASP A 186 -3.98 21.39 -3.16
CA ASP A 186 -2.74 20.64 -3.21
C ASP A 186 -2.77 19.41 -2.28
N HIS A 187 -3.71 19.35 -1.31
CA HIS A 187 -3.78 18.28 -0.32
C HIS A 187 -5.21 17.92 0.11
N PHE A 188 -5.46 16.62 0.30
CA PHE A 188 -6.67 16.05 0.93
C PHE A 188 -6.25 15.02 1.96
N ALA A 189 -6.88 15.05 3.14
CA ALA A 189 -6.68 14.04 4.18
C ALA A 189 -7.98 13.84 4.97
N LEU A 190 -8.25 12.59 5.36
CA LEU A 190 -9.37 12.27 6.26
C LEU A 190 -8.89 12.40 7.71
N THR A 191 -9.40 13.40 8.41
CA THR A 191 -9.00 13.80 9.76
C THR A 191 -10.20 13.76 10.71
N LEU A 192 -9.98 14.00 12.00
CA LEU A 192 -11.07 14.13 12.97
C LEU A 192 -12.09 15.23 12.62
N LYS A 193 -11.70 16.24 11.82
CA LYS A 193 -12.54 17.39 11.45
C LYS A 193 -13.54 17.07 10.36
N ASN A 194 -13.20 16.20 9.40
CA ASN A 194 -14.00 15.92 8.21
C ASN A 194 -14.46 14.45 8.09
N THR A 195 -14.24 13.63 9.12
CA THR A 195 -14.71 12.25 9.17
C THR A 195 -15.91 12.09 10.12
N SER A 196 -16.68 11.03 9.91
CA SER A 196 -17.80 10.60 10.75
C SER A 196 -17.80 9.08 10.93
N GLY A 197 -18.74 8.56 11.73
CA GLY A 197 -18.97 7.11 11.89
C GLY A 197 -17.73 6.32 12.35
N LYS A 198 -17.47 5.18 11.69
CA LYS A 198 -16.40 4.24 12.05
C LYS A 198 -15.01 4.85 11.93
N ILE A 199 -14.75 5.68 10.91
CA ILE A 199 -13.45 6.33 10.72
C ILE A 199 -13.18 7.35 11.83
N LYS A 200 -14.16 8.21 12.16
CA LYS A 200 -14.00 9.16 13.28
C LYS A 200 -13.79 8.44 14.61
N LYS A 201 -14.49 7.31 14.84
CA LYS A 201 -14.29 6.47 16.01
C LYS A 201 -12.86 5.90 16.06
N LEU A 202 -12.38 5.31 14.96
CA LEU A 202 -11.03 4.76 14.83
C LEU A 202 -9.95 5.83 15.10
N LEU A 203 -10.13 7.03 14.56
CA LEU A 203 -9.22 8.15 14.80
C LEU A 203 -9.21 8.57 16.27
N ASN A 204 -10.38 8.66 16.92
CA ASN A 204 -10.45 8.98 18.36
C ASN A 204 -9.81 7.90 19.23
N GLU A 205 -10.06 6.62 18.94
CA GLU A 205 -9.45 5.50 19.66
C GLU A 205 -7.93 5.49 19.49
N THR A 206 -7.44 5.76 18.27
CA THR A 206 -6.00 5.83 18.00
C THR A 206 -5.35 7.01 18.70
N ARG A 207 -6.02 8.17 18.76
CA ARG A 207 -5.53 9.37 19.46
C ARG A 207 -5.28 9.13 20.96
N ILE A 208 -6.00 8.21 21.59
CA ILE A 208 -5.87 7.93 23.03
C ILE A 208 -4.74 6.92 23.30
N LYS A 209 -4.29 6.16 22.29
CA LYS A 209 -3.18 5.22 22.45
C LYS A 209 -1.88 5.98 22.65
N SER A 210 -1.14 5.65 23.72
CA SER A 210 0.13 6.29 24.01
C SER A 210 1.24 5.73 23.11
N HIS A 211 1.99 6.61 22.47
CA HIS A 211 3.22 6.23 21.74
C HIS A 211 4.20 5.48 22.65
N ILE A 212 4.25 5.85 23.94
CA ILE A 212 5.09 5.19 24.95
C ILE A 212 4.61 3.75 25.19
N GLU A 213 3.31 3.49 25.27
CA GLU A 213 2.78 2.14 25.42
C GLU A 213 3.12 1.27 24.22
N HIS A 214 3.07 1.83 23.00
CA HIS A 214 3.48 1.10 21.80
C HIS A 214 4.98 0.78 21.82
N LEU A 215 5.83 1.76 22.15
CA LEU A 215 7.27 1.53 22.31
C LEU A 215 7.57 0.46 23.37
N ASN A 216 6.89 0.50 24.52
CA ASN A 216 7.09 -0.47 25.60
C ASN A 216 6.73 -1.92 25.22
N LYS A 217 5.90 -2.13 24.19
CA LYS A 217 5.61 -3.49 23.68
C LYS A 217 6.78 -4.08 22.89
N MET A 218 7.64 -3.23 22.32
CA MET A 218 8.72 -3.65 21.42
C MET A 218 10.11 -3.43 22.02
N THR A 219 10.21 -2.70 23.12
CA THR A 219 11.47 -2.26 23.70
C THR A 219 11.45 -2.35 25.22
N PHE A 220 12.62 -2.45 25.82
CA PHE A 220 12.85 -2.33 27.25
C PHE A 220 13.89 -1.23 27.52
N ILE A 221 14.03 -0.82 28.78
CA ILE A 221 15.02 0.18 29.19
C ILE A 221 16.11 -0.54 29.99
N GLU A 222 17.35 -0.36 29.57
CA GLU A 222 18.57 -0.87 30.22
C GLU A 222 19.61 0.25 30.20
N ASP A 223 20.25 0.52 31.35
CA ASP A 223 21.22 1.61 31.52
C ASP A 223 20.73 2.96 30.95
N TYR A 224 19.48 3.32 31.26
CA TYR A 224 18.80 4.53 30.77
C TYR A 224 18.66 4.63 29.24
N ASN A 225 18.99 3.56 28.50
CA ASN A 225 18.85 3.48 27.06
C ASN A 225 17.71 2.53 26.69
N ARG A 226 16.92 2.91 25.70
CA ARG A 226 15.82 2.08 25.19
C ARG A 226 16.38 1.14 24.11
N LYS A 227 16.19 -0.17 24.29
CA LYS A 227 16.65 -1.23 23.38
C LYS A 227 15.48 -2.11 22.93
N PHE A 228 15.54 -2.64 21.73
CA PHE A 228 14.53 -3.58 21.22
C PHE A 228 14.57 -4.91 21.99
N ILE A 229 13.40 -5.46 22.28
CA ILE A 229 13.27 -6.79 22.87
C ILE A 229 13.71 -7.81 21.80
N ARG A 230 14.78 -8.56 22.08
CA ARG A 230 15.27 -9.61 21.18
C ARG A 230 14.35 -10.81 21.20
N SER A 231 14.23 -11.50 20.07
CA SER A 231 13.41 -12.70 19.93
C SER A 231 13.96 -13.59 18.81
N LYS A 232 13.32 -14.74 18.56
CA LYS A 232 13.62 -15.58 17.39
C LYS A 232 13.59 -14.80 16.06
N TYR A 233 12.85 -13.69 16.00
CA TYR A 233 12.70 -12.88 14.79
C TYR A 233 13.33 -11.50 14.89
N ILE A 234 13.87 -11.10 16.04
CA ILE A 234 14.52 -9.80 16.25
C ILE A 234 15.91 -10.09 16.78
N LEU A 235 16.90 -10.00 15.90
CA LEU A 235 18.28 -10.39 16.15
C LEU A 235 19.21 -9.17 16.22
N ASN A 236 20.38 -9.37 16.82
CA ASN A 236 21.47 -8.42 16.71
C ASN A 236 21.98 -8.38 15.27
N VAL A 237 22.33 -7.19 14.81
CA VAL A 237 23.14 -7.03 13.60
C VAL A 237 24.60 -7.35 13.93
N ASP A 238 25.33 -7.92 12.97
CA ASP A 238 26.78 -8.07 13.11
C ASP A 238 27.49 -6.70 13.03
N ASN A 239 28.75 -6.66 13.48
CA ASN A 239 29.51 -5.40 13.55
C ASN A 239 29.72 -4.75 12.17
N ILE A 240 29.84 -5.55 11.11
CA ILE A 240 30.07 -5.04 9.76
C ILE A 240 28.80 -4.31 9.26
N LEU A 241 27.65 -4.94 9.43
CA LEU A 241 26.35 -4.38 9.09
C LEU A 241 26.01 -3.18 9.98
N TYR A 242 26.34 -3.24 11.27
CA TYR A 242 26.16 -2.14 12.21
C TYR A 242 26.88 -0.88 11.71
N GLU A 243 28.18 -0.96 11.43
CA GLU A 243 28.97 0.18 10.94
C GLU A 243 28.42 0.72 9.60
N LYS A 244 28.00 -0.17 8.71
CA LYS A 244 27.37 0.23 7.45
C LYS A 244 26.09 1.03 7.68
N LEU A 245 25.22 0.57 8.59
CA LEU A 245 23.96 1.24 8.91
C LEU A 245 24.18 2.60 9.58
N ILE A 246 25.13 2.71 10.50
CA ILE A 246 25.50 3.99 11.12
C ILE A 246 25.96 4.99 10.05
N ASN A 247 26.87 4.58 9.16
CA ASN A 247 27.38 5.45 8.10
C ASN A 247 26.28 5.88 7.12
N SER A 248 25.41 4.94 6.70
CA SER A 248 24.28 5.27 5.83
C SER A 248 23.27 6.21 6.50
N PHE A 249 23.02 6.06 7.80
CA PHE A 249 22.13 6.96 8.54
C PHE A 249 22.71 8.37 8.67
N GLN A 250 24.02 8.50 8.88
CA GLN A 250 24.71 9.79 8.88
C GLN A 250 24.58 10.50 7.53
N GLN A 251 24.84 9.79 6.43
CA GLN A 251 24.65 10.30 5.08
C GLN A 251 23.19 10.74 4.83
N TYR A 252 22.21 9.96 5.31
CA TYR A 252 20.80 10.34 5.22
C TYR A 252 20.51 11.67 5.93
N ILE A 253 21.03 11.90 7.14
CA ILE A 253 20.83 13.17 7.87
C ILE A 253 21.36 14.36 7.06
N GLU A 254 22.45 14.17 6.32
CA GLU A 254 23.02 15.20 5.44
C GLU A 254 22.09 15.56 4.27
N THR A 255 21.26 14.62 3.81
CA THR A 255 20.27 14.86 2.72
C THR A 255 19.04 15.65 3.17
N ILE A 256 18.75 15.71 4.47
CA ILE A 256 17.59 16.43 4.98
C ILE A 256 17.82 17.94 4.75
N PRO A 257 16.88 18.70 4.17
CA PRO A 257 17.01 20.15 4.07
C PRO A 257 17.11 20.81 5.46
N ASP A 258 17.99 21.78 5.64
CA ASP A 258 18.25 22.37 6.97
C ASP A 258 16.99 22.95 7.64
N ASN A 259 16.06 23.50 6.87
CA ASN A 259 14.78 24.00 7.38
C ASN A 259 13.82 22.91 7.88
N LYS A 260 14.07 21.63 7.52
CA LYS A 260 13.30 20.46 7.97
C LYS A 260 14.02 19.67 9.06
N LYS A 261 15.28 20.00 9.38
CA LYS A 261 15.99 19.32 10.47
C LYS A 261 15.39 19.78 11.80
N TYR A 262 14.82 18.83 12.54
CA TYR A 262 14.07 19.05 13.78
C TYR A 262 14.82 19.81 14.89
N TRP A 263 16.15 19.97 14.82
CA TRP A 263 16.90 20.80 15.76
C TRP A 263 16.70 22.31 15.57
N ASN A 264 16.15 22.75 14.43
CA ASN A 264 15.92 24.17 14.14
C ASN A 264 14.62 24.73 14.73
N GLN A 265 13.81 23.90 15.41
CA GLN A 265 12.56 24.33 16.04
C GLN A 265 12.54 23.91 17.51
N ASN A 266 12.96 24.84 18.37
CA ASN A 266 12.68 24.93 19.80
C ASN A 266 13.34 23.95 20.79
N PHE A 267 14.15 22.98 20.34
CA PHE A 267 15.02 22.20 21.25
C PHE A 267 16.44 22.11 20.70
N ASN A 268 17.33 22.92 21.26
CA ASN A 268 18.79 22.92 21.02
C ASN A 268 19.43 21.60 21.49
N ASN A 269 19.20 20.50 20.78
CA ASN A 269 20.05 19.32 20.94
C ASN A 269 20.12 18.50 19.66
N LYS A 270 21.06 18.89 18.79
CA LYS A 270 21.50 18.13 17.60
C LYS A 270 21.72 16.65 17.91
N GLU A 271 22.18 16.35 19.12
CA GLU A 271 22.52 15.00 19.58
C GLU A 271 21.32 14.12 19.95
N LEU A 272 20.19 14.66 20.41
CA LEU A 272 19.10 13.80 20.94
C LEU A 272 18.16 13.29 19.85
N THR A 273 17.90 14.09 18.82
CA THR A 273 16.89 13.78 17.81
C THR A 273 17.33 12.67 16.85
N TYR A 274 18.63 12.61 16.54
CA TYR A 274 19.19 11.67 15.57
C TYR A 274 20.17 10.66 16.19
N LYS A 275 20.20 10.52 17.52
CA LYS A 275 20.99 9.47 18.16
C LYS A 275 20.34 8.12 17.97
N ILE A 276 21.04 7.22 17.28
CA ILE A 276 20.70 5.80 17.22
C ILE A 276 20.89 5.21 18.62
N LYS A 277 19.84 4.59 19.16
CA LYS A 277 19.86 3.96 20.49
C LYS A 277 20.12 2.45 20.43
N ASP A 278 19.66 1.79 19.37
CA ASP A 278 19.78 0.36 19.15
C ASP A 278 19.49 0.04 17.68
N ILE A 279 20.09 -1.03 17.15
CA ILE A 279 19.89 -1.53 15.78
C ILE A 279 19.64 -3.03 15.86
N VAL A 280 18.58 -3.49 15.18
CA VAL A 280 18.21 -4.90 15.10
C VAL A 280 17.87 -5.31 13.68
N GLN A 281 18.09 -6.58 13.38
CA GLN A 281 17.57 -7.21 12.18
C GLN A 281 16.22 -7.89 12.50
N CYS A 282 15.20 -7.58 11.71
CA CYS A 282 13.88 -8.23 11.81
C CYS A 282 13.74 -9.32 10.74
N LEU A 283 13.57 -10.58 11.16
CA LEU A 283 13.42 -11.74 10.28
C LEU A 283 11.97 -12.10 9.97
N THR A 284 10.98 -11.39 10.53
CA THR A 284 9.57 -11.60 10.18
C THR A 284 9.20 -10.72 9.00
N PRO A 285 9.05 -11.28 7.78
CA PRO A 285 8.47 -10.54 6.69
C PRO A 285 6.98 -10.33 6.99
N GLY A 286 6.53 -9.11 6.76
CA GLY A 286 5.12 -8.86 6.47
C GLY A 286 4.70 -9.66 5.23
N ILE A 287 3.40 -9.77 5.00
CA ILE A 287 2.91 -10.41 3.77
C ILE A 287 3.32 -9.56 2.53
N GLY A 288 3.36 -8.23 2.68
CA GLY A 288 3.85 -7.24 1.70
C GLY A 288 5.28 -6.76 1.94
N SER A 289 5.59 -6.29 3.16
CA SER A 289 6.94 -5.81 3.48
C SER A 289 7.91 -6.97 3.77
N ALA A 290 8.61 -7.43 2.73
CA ALA A 290 9.92 -8.03 2.92
C ALA A 290 10.86 -6.85 3.19
N GLY A 291 11.45 -6.77 4.38
CA GLY A 291 12.56 -5.85 4.64
C GLY A 291 13.69 -6.18 3.66
N LYS A 292 13.68 -5.50 2.51
CA LYS A 292 14.77 -5.46 1.55
C LYS A 292 15.89 -4.59 2.10
#